data_AF-A0A9W2UH63-F1
#
_entry.id   AF-A0A9W2UH63-F1
#
_cell.length_a   1.000
_cell.length_b   1.000
_cell.length_c   1.000
_cell.angle_alpha   90.00
_cell.angle_beta   90.00
_cell.angle_gamma   90.00
#
_symmetry.space_group_name_H-M   'P 1'
#
loop_
_entity.id
_entity.type
_entity.pdbx_description
1 polymer ?
#
loop_
_entity_poly.entity_id
_entity_poly.type
_entity_poly.pdbx_seq_one_letter_code
_entity_poly.pdbx_strand_id
1 'polypeptide(L)'
;MAANMYRVGDYVYFENSSSNPYLIRRIEELNKTANGNVEAKVVCFYRRRDISSTLIALADKHATLSVCYRTGPGADSGEEGETEEEVENPETADLPEKLKHQLRHRELFLSRQLESLPATHIRGKCSVTLLNETESLKSYLEREDFFFYSLVYDPQQKTLLADKGEIRVGNRYQADITDLLKEGEEDGRDQSRLETKVWEAHNPLIDKQIDQFLVVARSVGTFARALDCSSSVRQPSLHMSAAAASRDITLFHAMDTLHKSVYDVAKAISALVPQGGPVLCRDEMEEWSASEASLFEEALEKYGKDFTDIQQDFLPWKSLTSIIEYYYMWKTTDRYVQQKRLKAAEAESKLKQVYIPNYNKPNPNQISVNNVKAGVVNGAGAPGQSPGAGRACESCYMSPLRLLLDILEEIWWLENANPVRWREARTKPQ
;
A
#
# COMPACT_ATOMS: atom_id res chain seq x y z
N MET A 1 5.09 -23.90 -18.98
CA MET A 1 4.07 -23.33 -18.07
C MET A 1 2.94 -24.35 -17.94
N ALA A 2 2.57 -24.80 -16.75
CA ALA A 2 1.48 -25.77 -16.60
C ALA A 2 0.16 -25.08 -16.97
N ALA A 3 -0.42 -25.42 -18.12
CA ALA A 3 -1.54 -24.72 -18.76
C ALA A 3 -2.81 -24.58 -17.90
N ASN A 4 -2.88 -25.30 -16.77
CA ASN A 4 -4.07 -25.49 -15.95
C ASN A 4 -3.90 -25.03 -14.50
N MET A 5 -2.85 -24.25 -14.20
CA MET A 5 -2.58 -23.72 -12.86
C MET A 5 -2.89 -22.23 -12.78
N TYR A 6 -3.80 -21.84 -11.91
CA TYR A 6 -4.31 -20.48 -11.74
C TYR A 6 -3.93 -19.92 -10.37
N ARG A 7 -3.60 -18.64 -10.30
CA ARG A 7 -3.08 -17.96 -9.11
C ARG A 7 -3.90 -16.72 -8.79
N VAL A 8 -3.89 -16.33 -7.53
CA VAL A 8 -4.37 -14.99 -7.13
C VAL A 8 -3.58 -13.92 -7.91
N GLY A 9 -4.29 -12.95 -8.48
CA GLY A 9 -3.77 -11.92 -9.37
C GLY A 9 -3.89 -12.23 -10.86
N ASP A 10 -4.13 -13.49 -11.25
CA ASP A 10 -4.30 -13.85 -12.67
C ASP A 10 -5.60 -13.29 -13.24
N TYR A 11 -5.55 -12.86 -14.51
CA TYR A 11 -6.74 -12.59 -15.31
C TYR A 11 -7.17 -13.86 -16.05
N VAL A 12 -8.48 -14.15 -16.00
CA VAL A 12 -9.02 -15.43 -16.42
C VAL A 12 -10.33 -15.31 -17.17
N TYR A 13 -10.55 -16.26 -18.06
CA TYR A 13 -11.81 -16.47 -18.76
C TYR A 13 -12.75 -17.35 -17.93
N PHE A 14 -13.92 -16.81 -17.62
CA PHE A 14 -15.01 -17.52 -16.96
C PHE A 14 -16.09 -17.92 -17.96
N GLU A 15 -16.56 -19.16 -17.84
CA GLU A 15 -17.75 -19.63 -18.54
C GLU A 15 -19.01 -18.92 -18.03
N ASN A 16 -19.86 -18.46 -18.95
CA ASN A 16 -21.14 -17.81 -18.65
C ASN A 16 -22.31 -18.67 -19.17
N SER A 17 -22.38 -18.84 -20.48
CA SER A 17 -23.29 -19.76 -21.17
C SER A 17 -22.61 -20.30 -22.43
N SER A 18 -23.01 -21.47 -22.92
CA SER A 18 -22.37 -22.12 -24.08
C SER A 18 -22.43 -21.31 -25.37
N SER A 19 -23.29 -20.30 -25.45
CA SER A 19 -23.48 -19.42 -26.61
C SER A 19 -22.80 -18.06 -26.49
N ASN A 20 -22.35 -17.66 -25.30
CA ASN A 20 -21.76 -16.34 -25.07
C ASN A 20 -20.23 -16.40 -24.97
N PRO A 21 -19.52 -15.37 -25.44
CA PRO A 21 -18.11 -15.17 -25.14
C PRO A 21 -17.82 -15.24 -23.65
N TYR A 22 -16.64 -15.75 -23.29
CA TYR A 22 -16.20 -15.85 -21.90
C TYR A 22 -16.17 -14.50 -21.19
N LEU A 23 -16.57 -14.49 -19.91
CA LEU A 23 -16.42 -13.31 -19.06
C LEU A 23 -14.96 -13.18 -18.63
N ILE A 24 -14.48 -11.96 -18.50
CA ILE A 24 -13.09 -11.68 -18.10
C ILE A 24 -13.12 -11.21 -16.66
N ARG A 25 -12.25 -11.81 -15.83
CA ARG A 25 -12.22 -11.56 -14.40
C ARG A 25 -10.80 -11.61 -13.87
N ARG A 26 -10.52 -10.92 -12.76
CA ARG A 26 -9.25 -11.04 -12.01
C ARG A 26 -9.48 -11.81 -10.72
N ILE A 27 -8.64 -12.80 -10.44
CA ILE A 27 -8.72 -13.57 -9.18
C ILE A 27 -8.18 -12.74 -8.03
N GLU A 28 -9.03 -12.39 -7.07
CA GLU A 28 -8.62 -11.69 -5.83
C GLU A 28 -8.31 -12.66 -4.70
N GLU A 29 -9.07 -13.74 -4.59
CA GLU A 29 -8.91 -14.73 -3.53
C GLU A 29 -9.37 -16.10 -4.03
N LEU A 30 -8.71 -17.16 -3.56
CA LEU A 30 -9.15 -18.54 -3.76
C LEU A 30 -9.47 -19.15 -2.40
N ASN A 31 -10.68 -19.67 -2.25
CA ASN A 31 -11.19 -20.21 -1.00
C ASN A 31 -11.52 -21.70 -1.18
N LYS A 32 -10.97 -22.56 -0.31
CA LYS A 32 -11.30 -23.98 -0.29
C LYS A 32 -12.38 -24.22 0.76
N THR A 33 -13.53 -24.70 0.31
CA THR A 33 -14.65 -25.09 1.18
C THR A 33 -14.30 -26.35 2.00
N ALA A 34 -15.02 -26.59 3.09
CA ALA A 34 -14.85 -27.79 3.93
C ALA A 34 -15.00 -29.10 3.12
N ASN A 35 -15.82 -29.08 2.07
CA ASN A 35 -16.05 -30.23 1.18
C ASN A 35 -14.92 -30.43 0.15
N GLY A 36 -13.89 -29.58 0.16
CA GLY A 36 -12.76 -29.66 -0.74
C GLY A 36 -12.91 -28.92 -2.07
N ASN A 37 -14.10 -28.37 -2.36
CA ASN A 37 -14.34 -27.56 -3.56
C ASN A 37 -13.63 -26.20 -3.43
N VAL A 38 -13.14 -25.66 -4.54
CA VAL A 38 -12.48 -24.35 -4.58
C VAL A 38 -13.39 -23.33 -5.25
N GLU A 39 -13.62 -22.21 -4.57
CA GLU A 39 -14.29 -21.02 -5.07
C GLU A 39 -13.26 -19.91 -5.32
N ALA A 40 -13.46 -19.15 -6.38
CA ALA A 40 -12.66 -17.99 -6.71
C ALA A 40 -13.50 -16.72 -6.49
N LYS A 41 -13.00 -15.85 -5.60
CA LYS A 41 -13.51 -14.49 -5.46
C LYS A 41 -12.81 -13.62 -6.49
N VAL A 42 -13.61 -12.96 -7.33
CA VAL A 42 -13.13 -12.38 -8.57
C VAL A 42 -13.70 -10.99 -8.81
N VAL A 43 -12.84 -10.09 -9.29
CA VAL A 43 -13.20 -8.77 -9.80
C VAL A 43 -13.68 -8.89 -11.24
N CYS A 44 -14.75 -8.17 -11.57
CA CYS A 44 -15.42 -8.25 -12.87
C CYS A 44 -14.86 -7.24 -13.87
N PHE A 45 -14.65 -7.69 -15.11
CA PHE A 45 -14.46 -6.80 -16.25
C PHE A 45 -15.67 -6.87 -17.17
N TYR A 46 -16.15 -5.70 -17.57
CA TYR A 46 -17.29 -5.57 -18.47
C TYR A 46 -16.80 -5.28 -19.88
N ARG A 47 -17.44 -5.88 -20.88
CA ARG A 47 -17.21 -5.53 -22.28
C ARG A 47 -18.10 -4.36 -22.67
N ARG A 48 -17.77 -3.72 -23.79
CA ARG A 48 -18.59 -2.64 -24.36
C ARG A 48 -20.09 -3.00 -24.50
N ARG A 49 -20.40 -4.25 -24.86
CA ARG A 49 -21.79 -4.73 -25.01
C ARG A 49 -22.56 -4.88 -23.69
N ASP A 50 -21.83 -4.98 -22.57
CA ASP A 50 -22.41 -5.23 -21.24
C ASP A 50 -22.74 -3.90 -20.53
N ILE A 51 -22.49 -2.77 -21.19
CA ILE A 51 -22.66 -1.41 -20.69
C ILE A 51 -23.61 -0.65 -21.63
N SER A 52 -24.35 0.34 -21.11
CA SER A 52 -25.33 1.09 -21.91
C SER A 52 -24.68 1.91 -23.03
N SER A 53 -25.41 2.09 -24.14
CA SER A 53 -24.95 2.88 -25.28
C SER A 53 -24.55 4.31 -24.94
N THR A 54 -25.25 4.95 -23.99
CA THR A 54 -24.92 6.29 -23.49
C THR A 54 -23.53 6.36 -22.86
N LEU A 55 -23.16 5.35 -22.07
CA LEU A 55 -21.85 5.28 -21.43
C LEU A 55 -20.75 4.92 -22.44
N ILE A 56 -21.06 4.12 -23.46
CA ILE A 56 -20.11 3.87 -24.54
C ILE A 56 -19.79 5.14 -25.32
N ALA A 57 -20.78 5.98 -25.59
CA ALA A 57 -20.54 7.29 -26.21
C ALA A 57 -19.64 8.18 -25.33
N LEU A 58 -19.79 8.11 -24.00
CA LEU A 58 -18.91 8.83 -23.06
C LEU A 58 -17.48 8.25 -23.05
N ALA A 59 -17.34 6.93 -23.08
CA ALA A 59 -16.04 6.27 -23.17
C ALA A 59 -15.30 6.63 -24.47
N ASP A 60 -16.02 6.67 -25.59
CA ASP A 60 -15.47 7.08 -26.88
C ASP A 60 -15.01 8.55 -26.84
N LYS A 61 -15.78 9.46 -26.23
CA LYS A 61 -15.34 10.85 -26.00
C LYS A 61 -14.08 10.93 -25.15
N HIS A 62 -14.00 10.16 -24.06
CA HIS A 62 -12.82 10.15 -23.19
C HIS A 62 -11.58 9.62 -23.92
N ALA A 63 -11.73 8.58 -24.74
CA ALA A 63 -10.63 8.07 -25.56
C ALA A 63 -10.09 9.13 -26.53
N THR A 64 -10.97 9.95 -27.12
CA THR A 64 -10.59 11.08 -27.99
C THR A 64 -9.91 12.21 -27.22
N LEU A 65 -10.46 12.62 -26.07
CA LEU A 65 -9.95 13.75 -25.27
C LEU A 65 -8.59 13.47 -24.60
N SER A 66 -8.26 12.22 -24.34
CA SER A 66 -7.07 11.85 -23.55
C SER A 66 -5.70 12.07 -24.23
N VAL A 67 -5.63 12.71 -25.41
CA VAL A 67 -4.41 12.66 -26.26
C VAL A 67 -3.88 14.00 -26.79
N CYS A 68 -4.38 15.19 -26.42
CA CYS A 68 -3.75 16.45 -26.87
C CYS A 68 -3.80 17.60 -25.84
N TYR A 69 -2.66 17.89 -25.22
CA TYR A 69 -2.23 19.28 -25.01
C TYR A 69 -1.02 19.52 -25.92
N ARG A 70 -1.25 20.10 -27.10
CA ARG A 70 -0.16 20.73 -27.86
C ARG A 70 -0.27 22.23 -27.68
N THR A 71 0.69 22.83 -26.99
CA THR A 71 0.94 24.27 -27.05
C THR A 71 1.42 24.59 -28.46
N GLY A 72 0.54 25.18 -29.29
CA GLY A 72 0.93 25.75 -30.58
C GLY A 72 1.73 27.05 -30.39
N PRO A 73 2.64 27.41 -31.32
CA PRO A 73 3.28 28.71 -31.28
C PRO A 73 2.24 29.77 -31.64
N GLY A 74 2.00 30.70 -30.71
CA GLY A 74 1.12 31.84 -30.93
C GLY A 74 1.56 32.67 -32.13
N ALA A 75 0.68 32.79 -33.12
CA ALA A 75 0.77 33.84 -34.13
C ALA A 75 -0.03 35.05 -33.62
N ASP A 76 0.68 36.17 -33.64
CA ASP A 76 0.29 37.52 -33.26
C ASP A 76 -1.08 37.96 -33.82
N SER A 77 -2.12 37.92 -32.99
CA SER A 77 -3.29 38.82 -33.05
C SER A 77 -4.22 38.53 -31.87
N GLY A 78 -4.34 39.47 -30.94
CA GLY A 78 -5.11 39.33 -29.71
C GLY A 78 -6.61 39.25 -29.92
N GLU A 79 -7.15 38.04 -29.77
CA GLU A 79 -8.52 37.72 -29.36
C GLU A 79 -8.48 36.29 -28.79
N GLU A 80 -8.34 36.17 -27.47
CA GLU A 80 -8.27 34.88 -26.77
C GLU A 80 -9.69 34.30 -26.61
N GLY A 81 -10.15 33.60 -27.64
CA GLY A 81 -11.21 32.60 -27.53
C GLY A 81 -10.57 31.22 -27.38
N GLU A 82 -10.61 30.67 -26.16
CA GLU A 82 -10.25 29.28 -25.88
C GLU A 82 -11.17 28.35 -26.68
N THR A 83 -10.70 27.90 -27.85
CA THR A 83 -11.42 26.90 -28.64
C THR A 83 -10.76 25.57 -28.38
N GLU A 84 -11.41 24.72 -27.58
CA GLU A 84 -11.04 23.33 -27.33
C GLU A 84 -11.15 22.55 -28.66
N GLU A 85 -10.07 22.43 -29.43
CA GLU A 85 -10.08 21.56 -30.60
C GLU A 85 -10.00 20.09 -30.15
N GLU A 86 -11.07 19.33 -30.40
CA GLU A 86 -11.13 17.87 -30.26
C GLU A 86 -10.19 17.20 -31.28
N VAL A 87 -8.88 17.10 -30.98
CA VAL A 87 -7.92 16.47 -31.90
C VAL A 87 -7.90 14.95 -31.68
N GLU A 88 -8.29 14.17 -32.70
CA GLU A 88 -8.18 12.72 -32.72
C GLU A 88 -6.71 12.26 -32.54
N ASN A 89 -6.50 11.17 -31.80
CA ASN A 89 -5.18 10.55 -31.63
C ASN A 89 -4.58 10.16 -33.01
N PRO A 90 -3.41 10.68 -33.41
CA PRO A 90 -2.81 10.36 -34.70
C PRO A 90 -2.49 8.85 -34.87
N GLU A 91 -2.28 8.09 -33.78
CA GLU A 91 -2.07 6.64 -33.87
C GLU A 91 -3.35 5.84 -34.16
N THR A 92 -4.53 6.34 -33.76
CA THR A 92 -5.80 5.68 -34.05
C THR A 92 -6.42 6.18 -35.34
N ALA A 93 -6.23 7.45 -35.71
CA ALA A 93 -6.75 8.03 -36.95
C ALA A 93 -6.30 7.23 -38.19
N ASP A 94 -5.02 6.83 -38.25
CA ASP A 94 -4.40 6.09 -39.36
C ASP A 94 -4.66 4.57 -39.38
N LEU A 95 -5.36 4.01 -38.38
CA LEU A 95 -5.65 2.57 -38.36
C LEU A 95 -6.81 2.20 -39.30
N PRO A 96 -6.69 1.11 -40.10
CA PRO A 96 -7.81 0.53 -40.83
C PRO A 96 -9.02 0.27 -39.93
N GLU A 97 -10.23 0.49 -40.45
CA GLU A 97 -11.49 0.34 -39.71
C GLU A 97 -11.64 -1.05 -39.05
N LYS A 98 -11.12 -2.08 -39.70
CA LYS A 98 -11.09 -3.44 -39.16
C LYS A 98 -10.26 -3.55 -37.87
N LEU A 99 -9.12 -2.86 -37.80
CA LEU A 99 -8.25 -2.87 -36.60
C LEU A 99 -8.84 -2.00 -35.49
N LYS A 100 -9.45 -0.85 -35.83
CA LYS A 100 -10.23 -0.04 -34.88
C LYS A 100 -11.34 -0.86 -34.22
N HIS A 101 -12.08 -1.61 -35.03
CA HIS A 101 -13.11 -2.52 -34.53
C HIS A 101 -12.54 -3.60 -33.61
N GLN A 102 -11.39 -4.20 -33.95
CA GLN A 102 -10.73 -5.19 -33.09
C GLN A 102 -10.25 -4.60 -31.76
N LEU A 103 -9.71 -3.38 -31.75
CA LEU A 103 -9.31 -2.70 -30.51
C LEU A 103 -10.49 -2.46 -29.57
N ARG A 104 -11.64 -2.07 -30.11
CA ARG A 104 -12.88 -1.94 -29.31
C ARG A 104 -13.32 -3.26 -28.66
N HIS A 105 -13.01 -4.40 -29.27
CA HIS A 105 -13.25 -5.72 -28.65
C HIS A 105 -12.22 -6.11 -27.58
N ARG A 106 -11.03 -5.49 -27.61
CA ARG A 106 -9.98 -5.68 -26.59
C ARG A 106 -10.12 -4.73 -25.41
N GLU A 107 -10.96 -3.71 -25.50
CA GLU A 107 -11.26 -2.81 -24.39
C GLU A 107 -12.24 -3.42 -23.41
N LEU A 108 -11.90 -3.30 -22.13
CA LEU A 108 -12.69 -3.71 -20.99
C LEU A 108 -12.85 -2.54 -20.03
N PHE A 109 -13.86 -2.64 -19.17
CA PHE A 109 -14.11 -1.69 -18.10
C PHE A 109 -13.96 -2.40 -16.75
N LEU A 110 -13.07 -1.87 -15.92
CA LEU A 110 -12.84 -2.42 -14.58
C LEU A 110 -14.03 -2.09 -13.70
N SER A 111 -14.65 -3.09 -13.08
CA SER A 111 -15.68 -2.88 -12.06
C SER A 111 -15.16 -3.20 -10.67
N ARG A 112 -15.58 -2.44 -9.66
CA ARG A 112 -15.29 -2.76 -8.25
C ARG A 112 -16.19 -3.87 -7.70
N GLN A 113 -17.06 -4.45 -8.52
CA GLN A 113 -17.93 -5.57 -8.15
C GLN A 113 -17.12 -6.86 -7.97
N LEU A 114 -17.29 -7.46 -6.80
CA LEU A 114 -16.72 -8.75 -6.42
C LEU A 114 -17.80 -9.83 -6.50
N GLU A 115 -17.48 -10.95 -7.13
CA GLU A 115 -18.34 -12.13 -7.17
C GLU A 115 -17.56 -13.36 -6.69
N SER A 116 -18.24 -14.32 -6.06
CA SER A 116 -17.67 -15.63 -5.72
C SER A 116 -18.27 -16.68 -6.64
N LEU A 117 -17.43 -17.37 -7.41
CA LEU A 117 -17.85 -18.40 -8.36
C LEU A 117 -16.98 -19.66 -8.20
N PRO A 118 -17.50 -20.86 -8.49
CA PRO A 118 -16.69 -22.07 -8.51
C PRO A 118 -15.49 -21.93 -9.45
N ALA A 119 -14.30 -22.32 -8.98
CA ALA A 119 -13.09 -22.26 -9.80
C ALA A 119 -13.23 -23.09 -11.09
N THR A 120 -14.05 -24.13 -11.09
CA THR A 120 -14.35 -24.98 -12.26
C THR A 120 -14.92 -24.24 -13.47
N HIS A 121 -15.42 -23.00 -13.30
CA HIS A 121 -15.86 -22.14 -14.39
C HIS A 121 -14.71 -21.48 -15.17
N ILE A 122 -13.48 -21.54 -14.66
CA ILE A 122 -12.31 -20.98 -15.33
C ILE A 122 -11.92 -21.87 -16.52
N ARG A 123 -11.82 -21.26 -17.70
CA ARG A 123 -11.51 -21.94 -18.98
C ARG A 123 -10.13 -21.63 -19.54
N GLY A 124 -9.52 -20.52 -19.12
CA GLY A 124 -8.19 -20.12 -19.59
C GLY A 124 -7.70 -18.85 -18.90
N LYS A 125 -6.44 -18.50 -19.15
CA LYS A 125 -5.84 -17.23 -18.72
C LYS A 125 -5.87 -16.22 -19.86
N CYS A 126 -5.95 -14.95 -19.50
CA CYS A 126 -5.76 -13.82 -20.40
C CYS A 126 -4.84 -12.78 -19.75
N SER A 127 -4.50 -11.73 -20.49
CA SER A 127 -3.73 -10.58 -19.99
C SER A 127 -4.59 -9.33 -20.09
N VAL A 128 -4.70 -8.58 -18.99
CA VAL A 128 -5.39 -7.29 -18.97
C VAL A 128 -4.44 -6.25 -18.38
N THR A 129 -4.10 -5.21 -19.13
CA THR A 129 -3.26 -4.11 -18.63
C THR A 129 -4.03 -2.79 -18.57
N LEU A 130 -3.59 -1.90 -17.68
CA LEU A 130 -4.05 -0.53 -17.69
C LEU A 130 -3.45 0.15 -18.92
N LEU A 131 -4.27 0.84 -19.71
CA LEU A 131 -3.78 1.56 -20.87
C LEU A 131 -2.93 2.75 -20.38
N ASN A 132 -1.61 2.59 -20.47
CA ASN A 132 -0.64 3.63 -20.19
C ASN A 132 -0.47 4.54 -21.41
N GLU A 133 -0.18 5.82 -21.19
CA GLU A 133 0.04 6.81 -22.26
C GLU A 133 1.25 6.49 -23.16
N THR A 134 2.15 5.62 -22.68
CA THR A 134 3.37 5.20 -23.39
C THR A 134 3.22 3.87 -24.14
N GLU A 135 2.13 3.13 -23.96
CA GLU A 135 1.90 1.84 -24.63
C GLU A 135 1.16 2.04 -25.96
N SER A 136 1.75 1.61 -27.07
CA SER A 136 1.08 1.68 -28.38
C SER A 136 -0.08 0.69 -28.43
N LEU A 137 -1.26 1.16 -28.85
CA LEU A 137 -2.48 0.35 -28.98
C LEU A 137 -2.29 -0.87 -29.91
N LYS A 138 -1.36 -0.80 -30.86
CA LYS A 138 -1.05 -1.88 -31.79
C LYS A 138 -0.52 -3.14 -31.08
N SER A 139 0.20 -2.99 -29.98
CA SER A 139 0.76 -4.10 -29.19
C SER A 139 -0.33 -5.06 -28.65
N TYR A 140 -1.53 -4.54 -28.36
CA TYR A 140 -2.66 -5.37 -27.91
C TYR A 140 -3.24 -6.25 -29.01
N LEU A 141 -3.02 -5.91 -30.28
CA LEU A 141 -3.49 -6.69 -31.43
C LEU A 141 -2.50 -7.81 -31.82
N GLU A 142 -1.23 -7.69 -31.42
CA GLU A 142 -0.17 -8.64 -31.78
C GLU A 142 -0.35 -10.01 -31.11
N ARG A 143 -1.03 -10.05 -29.95
CA ARG A 143 -1.25 -11.26 -29.17
C ARG A 143 -2.73 -11.58 -29.05
N GLU A 144 -3.06 -12.85 -29.19
CA GLU A 144 -4.36 -13.38 -28.77
C GLU A 144 -4.45 -13.28 -27.23
N ASP A 145 -5.66 -13.02 -26.70
CA ASP A 145 -5.94 -12.90 -25.26
C ASP A 145 -5.35 -11.69 -24.51
N PHE A 146 -4.99 -10.61 -25.22
CA PHE A 146 -4.56 -9.33 -24.63
C PHE A 146 -5.67 -8.28 -24.64
N PHE A 147 -6.03 -7.77 -23.48
CA PHE A 147 -7.05 -6.74 -23.29
C PHE A 147 -6.45 -5.55 -22.55
N PHE A 148 -7.16 -4.42 -22.59
CA PHE A 148 -6.82 -3.25 -21.82
C PHE A 148 -8.06 -2.62 -21.19
N TYR A 149 -7.86 -1.80 -20.17
CA TYR A 149 -8.88 -0.93 -19.61
C TYR A 149 -8.29 0.45 -19.34
N SER A 150 -9.11 1.48 -19.43
CA SER A 150 -8.75 2.87 -19.12
C SER A 150 -9.78 3.57 -18.21
N LEU A 151 -10.93 2.94 -18.03
CA LEU A 151 -12.08 3.46 -17.30
C LEU A 151 -12.56 2.45 -16.26
N VAL A 152 -13.04 2.98 -15.14
CA VAL A 152 -13.71 2.22 -14.09
C VAL A 152 -15.21 2.38 -14.28
N TYR A 153 -15.92 1.26 -14.36
CA TYR A 153 -17.38 1.20 -14.47
C TYR A 153 -18.00 0.84 -13.12
N ASP A 154 -18.92 1.68 -12.65
CA ASP A 154 -19.79 1.37 -11.51
C ASP A 154 -21.10 0.74 -12.04
N PRO A 155 -21.33 -0.58 -11.84
CA PRO A 155 -22.54 -1.24 -12.32
C PRO A 155 -23.80 -0.87 -11.52
N GLN A 156 -23.67 -0.39 -10.28
CA GLN A 156 -24.80 0.02 -9.44
C GLN A 156 -25.28 1.42 -9.84
N GLN A 157 -24.35 2.36 -9.96
CA GLN A 157 -24.64 3.75 -10.34
C GLN A 157 -24.76 3.95 -11.85
N LYS A 158 -24.27 3.00 -12.66
CA LYS A 158 -24.16 3.08 -14.11
C LYS A 158 -23.36 4.33 -14.54
N THR A 159 -22.19 4.51 -13.94
CA THR A 159 -21.27 5.63 -14.21
C THR A 159 -19.92 5.13 -14.69
N LEU A 160 -19.21 5.98 -15.43
CA LEU A 160 -17.82 5.75 -15.83
C LEU A 160 -16.94 6.80 -15.18
N LEU A 161 -15.83 6.37 -14.60
CA LEU A 161 -14.82 7.22 -14.01
C LEU A 161 -13.49 6.98 -14.73
N ALA A 162 -12.81 8.06 -15.09
CA ALA A 162 -11.43 7.99 -15.52
C ALA A 162 -10.56 7.62 -14.31
N ASP A 163 -9.74 6.57 -14.44
CA ASP A 163 -8.74 6.23 -13.42
C ASP A 163 -7.48 7.11 -13.53
N LYS A 164 -7.60 8.27 -14.18
CA LYS A 164 -6.51 9.22 -14.42
C LYS A 164 -6.65 10.41 -13.48
N GLY A 165 -5.63 10.63 -12.65
CA GLY A 165 -5.45 11.90 -11.98
C GLY A 165 -5.05 12.97 -13.01
N GLU A 166 -5.71 14.13 -12.98
CA GLU A 166 -5.46 15.23 -13.89
C GLU A 166 -4.83 16.42 -13.16
N ILE A 167 -3.72 16.95 -13.70
CA ILE A 167 -3.12 18.20 -13.22
C ILE A 167 -3.96 19.38 -13.69
N ARG A 168 -4.32 20.29 -12.79
CA ARG A 168 -5.15 21.45 -13.11
C ARG A 168 -4.34 22.73 -13.23
N VAL A 169 -4.69 23.55 -14.21
CA VAL A 169 -4.09 24.87 -14.47
C VAL A 169 -5.17 25.95 -14.38
N GLY A 170 -4.82 27.09 -13.80
CA GLY A 170 -5.68 28.26 -13.58
C GLY A 170 -5.50 28.88 -12.18
N ASN A 171 -5.82 30.17 -12.05
CA ASN A 171 -5.60 30.98 -10.84
C ASN A 171 -6.20 30.42 -9.53
N ARG A 172 -7.11 29.44 -9.61
CA ARG A 172 -7.66 28.74 -8.43
C ARG A 172 -6.79 27.58 -7.94
N TYR A 173 -5.75 27.23 -8.69
CA TYR A 173 -4.86 26.09 -8.46
C TYR A 173 -3.41 26.52 -8.25
N GLN A 174 -2.91 27.45 -9.08
CA GLN A 174 -1.56 27.98 -8.90
C GLN A 174 -1.48 28.88 -7.67
N ALA A 175 -0.39 28.76 -6.91
CA ALA A 175 -0.04 29.71 -5.87
C ALA A 175 0.41 31.04 -6.50
N ASP A 176 0.10 32.14 -5.82
CA ASP A 176 0.71 33.43 -6.15
C ASP A 176 2.19 33.41 -5.76
N ILE A 177 3.05 33.84 -6.67
CA ILE A 177 4.50 33.72 -6.50
C ILE A 177 4.97 34.91 -5.68
N THR A 178 5.53 34.64 -4.50
CA THR A 178 6.13 35.70 -3.68
C THR A 178 7.29 36.35 -4.43
N ASP A 179 7.19 37.66 -4.65
CA ASP A 179 8.23 38.45 -5.28
C ASP A 179 9.54 38.39 -4.49
N LEU A 180 10.64 38.46 -5.23
CA LEU A 180 11.98 38.51 -4.64
C LEU A 180 12.19 39.87 -3.96
N LEU A 181 12.60 39.85 -2.69
CA LEU A 181 12.91 41.05 -1.91
C LEU A 181 14.08 41.82 -2.54
N LYS A 182 13.95 43.14 -2.62
CA LYS A 182 15.03 43.99 -3.15
C LYS A 182 16.18 44.09 -2.17
N GLU A 183 17.34 44.50 -2.67
CA GLU A 183 18.49 44.78 -1.82
C GLU A 183 18.15 45.83 -0.75
N GLY A 184 18.33 45.46 0.52
CA GLY A 184 18.03 46.31 1.67
C GLY A 184 16.60 46.20 2.22
N GLU A 185 15.71 45.45 1.56
CA GLU A 185 14.40 45.08 2.13
C GLU A 185 14.56 43.86 3.05
N GLU A 186 13.91 43.91 4.21
CA GLU A 186 13.86 42.79 5.15
C GLU A 186 12.53 42.04 5.01
N ASP A 187 12.54 40.74 5.30
CA ASP A 187 11.35 39.88 5.23
C ASP A 187 10.36 40.14 6.39
N GLY A 188 10.77 40.92 7.40
CA GLY A 188 9.93 41.33 8.52
C GLY A 188 9.50 40.18 9.44
N ARG A 189 10.21 39.04 9.42
CA ARG A 189 9.83 37.86 10.20
C ARG A 189 10.48 37.84 11.59
N ASP A 190 9.64 37.75 12.61
CA ASP A 190 10.09 37.55 13.99
C ASP A 190 10.30 36.05 14.28
N GLN A 191 11.57 35.62 14.31
CA GLN A 191 11.94 34.22 14.52
C GLN A 191 11.50 33.67 15.89
N SER A 192 11.40 34.51 16.92
CA SER A 192 11.02 34.07 18.26
C SER A 192 9.56 33.58 18.33
N ARG A 193 8.72 34.03 17.40
CA ARG A 193 7.33 33.61 17.25
C ARG A 193 7.17 32.38 16.34
N LEU A 194 8.19 32.03 15.58
CA LEU A 194 8.16 30.93 14.61
C LEU A 194 8.82 29.67 15.17
N GLU A 195 9.87 29.84 15.97
CA GLU A 195 10.64 28.71 16.48
C GLU A 195 11.18 28.94 17.89
N THR A 196 11.45 27.84 18.58
CA THR A 196 12.18 27.83 19.85
C THR A 196 13.23 26.73 19.77
N LYS A 197 14.49 27.11 19.99
CA LYS A 197 15.62 26.17 19.95
C LYS A 197 15.51 25.18 21.12
N VAL A 198 15.62 23.89 20.82
CA VAL A 198 15.59 22.79 21.81
C VAL A 198 16.93 22.08 21.97
N TRP A 199 17.82 22.22 20.99
CA TRP A 199 19.17 21.68 21.01
C TRP A 199 20.10 22.47 20.09
N GLU A 200 21.30 22.79 20.59
CA GLU A 200 22.43 23.37 19.85
C GLU A 200 23.40 22.27 19.43
N ALA A 201 23.59 22.11 18.12
CA ALA A 201 24.48 21.12 17.56
C ALA A 201 25.95 21.43 17.91
N HIS A 202 26.32 22.71 18.00
CA HIS A 202 27.66 23.16 18.35
C HIS A 202 27.75 23.50 19.84
N ASN A 203 27.77 22.46 20.68
CA ASN A 203 27.85 22.61 22.12
C ASN A 203 29.25 22.20 22.65
N PRO A 204 29.63 22.59 23.88
CA PRO A 204 30.98 22.33 24.42
C PRO A 204 31.22 20.87 24.84
N LEU A 205 30.22 19.99 24.74
CA LEU A 205 30.32 18.60 25.18
C LEU A 205 30.77 17.72 24.01
N ILE A 206 31.58 16.72 24.32
CA ILE A 206 31.87 15.63 23.38
C ILE A 206 30.81 14.53 23.48
N ASP A 207 30.61 13.76 22.42
CA ASP A 207 29.63 12.65 22.36
C ASP A 207 29.72 11.72 23.59
N LYS A 208 30.94 11.44 24.07
CA LYS A 208 31.15 10.60 25.26
C LYS A 208 30.51 11.19 26.52
N GLN A 209 30.55 12.51 26.71
CA GLN A 209 29.94 13.17 27.87
C GLN A 209 28.41 13.16 27.76
N ILE A 210 27.87 13.32 26.56
CA ILE A 210 26.43 13.24 26.29
C ILE A 210 25.95 11.81 26.56
N ASP A 211 26.62 10.79 25.99
CA ASP A 211 26.33 9.37 26.22
C ASP A 211 26.36 9.03 27.73
N GLN A 212 27.36 9.53 28.47
CA GLN A 212 27.46 9.36 29.92
C GLN A 212 26.31 10.04 30.67
N PHE A 213 25.93 11.25 30.28
CA PHE A 213 24.80 11.95 30.89
C PHE A 213 23.48 11.20 30.64
N LEU A 214 23.26 10.67 29.43
CA LEU A 214 22.10 9.83 29.13
C LEU A 214 22.06 8.55 29.96
N VAL A 215 23.21 7.94 30.28
CA VAL A 215 23.27 6.82 31.24
C VAL A 215 22.85 7.27 32.64
N VAL A 216 23.35 8.41 33.11
CA VAL A 216 22.97 8.97 34.43
C VAL A 216 21.48 9.25 34.50
N ALA A 217 20.90 9.88 33.47
CA ALA A 217 19.47 10.16 33.42
C ALA A 217 18.61 8.88 33.48
N ARG A 218 19.01 7.82 32.77
CA ARG A 218 18.34 6.51 32.86
C ARG A 218 18.47 5.86 34.24
N SER A 219 19.63 5.99 34.89
CA SER A 219 19.81 5.51 36.27
C SER A 219 18.92 6.26 37.26
N VAL A 220 18.82 7.59 37.13
CA VAL A 220 17.91 8.43 37.93
C VAL A 220 16.46 8.00 37.70
N GLY A 221 16.04 7.82 36.44
CA GLY A 221 14.68 7.37 36.11
C GLY A 221 14.36 5.96 36.62
N THR A 222 15.35 5.06 36.67
CA THR A 222 15.18 3.72 37.26
C THR A 222 15.00 3.81 38.78
N PHE A 223 15.82 4.64 39.43
CA PHE A 223 15.73 4.88 40.88
C PHE A 223 14.42 5.57 41.26
N ALA A 224 13.95 6.54 40.46
CA ALA A 224 12.68 7.22 40.67
C ALA A 224 11.50 6.24 40.71
N ARG A 225 11.44 5.29 39.77
CA ARG A 225 10.41 4.23 39.74
C ARG A 225 10.48 3.29 40.94
N ALA A 226 11.67 3.05 41.49
CA ALA A 226 11.84 2.24 42.68
C ALA A 226 11.30 2.92 43.95
N LEU A 227 11.29 4.26 43.97
CA LEU A 227 10.75 5.07 45.07
C LEU A 227 9.25 5.39 44.91
N ASP A 228 8.68 5.21 43.72
CA ASP A 228 7.29 5.52 43.44
C ASP A 228 6.34 4.45 44.01
N CYS A 229 5.76 4.74 45.19
CA CYS A 229 4.78 3.86 45.83
C CYS A 229 3.41 3.84 45.14
N SER A 230 3.11 4.78 44.23
CA SER A 230 1.86 4.74 43.46
C SER A 230 1.82 3.55 42.48
N SER A 231 3.00 3.05 42.13
CA SER A 231 3.22 1.86 41.29
C SER A 231 3.19 0.54 42.07
N SER A 232 2.89 0.55 43.39
CA SER A 232 3.00 -0.61 44.29
C SER A 232 2.15 -1.85 43.91
N VAL A 233 1.19 -1.72 42.97
CA VAL A 233 0.42 -2.84 42.42
C VAL A 233 1.20 -3.60 41.32
N ARG A 234 2.28 -3.03 40.79
CA ARG A 234 3.21 -3.68 39.86
C ARG A 234 4.62 -3.32 40.30
N GLN A 235 5.23 -4.07 41.23
CA GLN A 235 6.69 -4.01 41.41
C GLN A 235 7.31 -4.49 40.09
N PRO A 236 7.77 -3.62 39.17
CA PRO A 236 8.35 -4.09 37.94
C PRO A 236 9.66 -4.74 38.33
N SER A 237 10.02 -5.84 37.67
CA SER A 237 11.36 -6.40 37.86
C SER A 237 12.40 -5.30 37.57
N LEU A 238 13.58 -5.39 38.18
CA LEU A 238 14.66 -4.41 37.95
C LEU A 238 14.89 -4.15 36.45
N HIS A 239 14.85 -5.22 35.64
CA HIS A 239 14.98 -5.12 34.19
C HIS A 239 13.83 -4.33 33.53
N MET A 240 12.60 -4.47 34.01
CA MET A 240 11.46 -3.72 33.49
C MET A 240 11.52 -2.24 33.84
N SER A 241 11.88 -1.89 35.08
CA SER A 241 12.10 -0.51 35.48
C SER A 241 13.24 0.15 34.70
N ALA A 242 14.34 -0.59 34.46
CA ALA A 242 15.46 -0.11 33.65
C ALA A 242 15.07 0.07 32.17
N ALA A 243 14.27 -0.84 31.61
CA ALA A 243 13.76 -0.73 30.25
C ALA A 243 12.81 0.48 30.10
N ALA A 244 11.90 0.68 31.06
CA ALA A 244 10.99 1.82 31.08
C ALA A 244 11.74 3.15 31.17
N ALA A 245 12.73 3.26 32.08
CA ALA A 245 13.59 4.43 32.18
C ALA A 245 14.49 4.64 30.94
N SER A 246 14.68 3.61 30.10
CA SER A 246 15.46 3.71 28.86
C SER A 246 14.64 4.13 27.64
N ARG A 247 13.33 4.37 27.79
CA ARG A 247 12.46 4.83 26.70
C ARG A 247 12.76 6.28 26.31
N ASP A 248 12.41 6.63 25.09
CA ASP A 248 12.82 7.89 24.44
C ASP A 248 12.35 9.13 25.19
N ILE A 249 11.19 9.11 25.86
CA ILE A 249 10.73 10.25 26.68
C ILE A 249 11.77 10.67 27.74
N THR A 250 12.47 9.70 28.35
CA THR A 250 13.52 9.98 29.33
C THR A 250 14.77 10.53 28.65
N LEU A 251 15.10 10.04 27.45
CA LEU A 251 16.24 10.50 26.67
C LEU A 251 16.02 11.93 26.14
N PHE A 252 14.85 12.23 25.58
CA PHE A 252 14.48 13.58 25.15
C PHE A 252 14.49 14.55 26.33
N HIS A 253 13.91 14.17 27.47
CA HIS A 253 13.97 14.99 28.67
C HIS A 253 15.42 15.26 29.11
N ALA A 254 16.31 14.27 29.02
CA ALA A 254 17.73 14.44 29.35
C ALA A 254 18.43 15.41 28.38
N MET A 255 18.19 15.29 27.07
CA MET A 255 18.74 16.19 26.06
C MET A 255 18.25 17.64 26.26
N ASP A 256 16.96 17.82 26.51
CA ASP A 256 16.37 19.11 26.88
C ASP A 256 17.00 19.69 28.15
N THR A 257 17.25 18.84 29.15
CA THR A 257 17.84 19.25 30.43
C THR A 257 19.26 19.75 30.25
N LEU A 258 20.05 19.12 29.38
CA LEU A 258 21.38 19.61 28.99
C LEU A 258 21.27 20.99 28.32
N HIS A 259 20.39 21.14 27.33
CA HIS A 259 20.22 22.40 26.61
C HIS A 259 19.77 23.54 27.54
N LYS A 260 18.74 23.31 28.35
CA LYS A 260 18.22 24.26 29.35
C LYS A 260 19.25 24.62 30.43
N SER A 261 20.19 23.73 30.70
CA SER A 261 21.32 23.97 31.61
C SER A 261 22.52 24.61 30.93
N VAL A 262 22.39 25.06 29.67
CA VAL A 262 23.47 25.66 28.88
C VAL A 262 24.67 24.70 28.77
N TYR A 263 24.38 23.40 28.66
CA TYR A 263 25.37 22.34 28.54
C TYR A 263 26.33 22.19 29.74
N ASP A 264 26.00 22.79 30.89
CA ASP A 264 26.68 22.52 32.15
C ASP A 264 26.16 21.20 32.74
N VAL A 265 27.01 20.17 32.71
CA VAL A 265 26.67 18.82 33.20
C VAL A 265 26.33 18.82 34.69
N ALA A 266 27.04 19.59 35.52
CA ALA A 266 26.79 19.61 36.96
C ALA A 266 25.44 20.25 37.28
N LYS A 267 25.12 21.34 36.59
CA LYS A 267 23.81 21.99 36.68
C LYS A 267 22.70 21.08 36.16
N ALA A 268 22.94 20.38 35.04
CA ALA A 268 21.98 19.45 34.46
C ALA A 268 21.69 18.24 35.38
N ILE A 269 22.71 17.68 36.04
CA ILE A 269 22.52 16.59 37.03
C ILE A 269 21.69 17.09 38.21
N SER A 270 21.95 18.32 38.68
CA SER A 270 21.17 18.92 39.77
C SER A 270 19.69 19.09 39.39
N ALA A 271 19.41 19.36 38.12
CA ALA A 271 18.05 19.46 37.59
C ALA A 271 17.32 18.11 37.47
N LEU A 272 18.06 16.99 37.38
CA LEU A 272 17.46 15.64 37.41
C LEU A 272 17.06 15.19 38.82
N VAL A 273 17.51 15.89 39.87
CA VAL A 273 17.19 15.55 41.28
C VAL A 273 16.83 16.82 42.08
N PRO A 274 15.75 17.53 41.72
CA PRO A 274 15.35 18.75 42.40
C PRO A 274 14.90 18.46 43.85
N GLN A 275 15.41 19.28 44.79
CA GLN A 275 15.01 19.36 46.22
C GLN A 275 14.49 18.06 46.87
N GLY A 276 15.25 16.97 46.77
CA GLY A 276 15.02 15.75 47.57
C GLY A 276 14.38 14.57 46.83
N GLY A 277 14.11 14.66 45.52
CA GLY A 277 13.56 13.53 44.76
C GLY A 277 14.06 13.47 43.31
N PRO A 278 14.27 12.28 42.74
CA PRO A 278 14.61 12.10 41.33
C PRO A 278 13.42 12.40 40.42
N VAL A 279 13.68 12.94 39.22
CA VAL A 279 12.63 13.16 38.21
C VAL A 279 12.13 11.83 37.60
N LEU A 280 10.82 11.75 37.35
CA LEU A 280 10.18 10.59 36.74
C LEU A 280 9.46 11.01 35.44
N CYS A 281 9.92 10.49 34.31
CA CYS A 281 9.29 10.69 32.99
C CYS A 281 8.61 9.39 32.57
N ARG A 282 7.30 9.40 32.34
CA ARG A 282 6.52 8.26 31.82
C ARG A 282 5.78 8.72 30.57
N ASP A 283 5.82 7.93 29.53
CA ASP A 283 4.94 8.12 28.38
C ASP A 283 3.60 7.42 28.62
N GLU A 284 2.65 7.63 27.72
CA GLU A 284 1.31 7.09 27.84
C GLU A 284 1.31 5.55 27.99
N MET A 285 2.26 4.85 27.36
CA MET A 285 2.36 3.38 27.44
C MET A 285 2.63 2.89 28.87
N GLU A 286 3.48 3.60 29.60
CA GLU A 286 3.79 3.28 31.00
C GLU A 286 2.78 3.86 31.99
N GLU A 287 2.24 5.05 31.71
CA GLU A 287 1.36 5.77 32.62
C GLU A 287 -0.03 5.14 32.77
N TRP A 288 -0.52 4.45 31.74
CA TRP A 288 -1.85 3.85 31.78
C TRP A 288 -1.96 2.70 32.78
N SER A 289 -3.08 2.67 33.49
CA SER A 289 -3.44 1.58 34.39
C SER A 289 -3.74 0.28 33.65
N ALA A 290 -3.70 -0.84 34.38
CA ALA A 290 -4.06 -2.15 33.83
C ALA A 290 -5.49 -2.17 33.26
N SER A 291 -6.43 -1.51 33.95
CA SER A 291 -7.83 -1.41 33.54
C SER A 291 -8.00 -0.56 32.28
N GLU A 292 -7.28 0.55 32.16
CA GLU A 292 -7.34 1.39 30.95
C GLU A 292 -6.77 0.65 29.73
N ALA A 293 -5.66 -0.07 29.91
CA ALA A 293 -5.10 -0.92 28.85
C ALA A 293 -6.09 -2.01 28.40
N SER A 294 -6.81 -2.64 29.34
CA SER A 294 -7.85 -3.62 29.00
C SER A 294 -9.04 -3.00 28.27
N LEU A 295 -9.54 -1.85 28.76
CA LEU A 295 -10.61 -1.10 28.08
C LEU A 295 -10.21 -0.72 26.65
N PHE A 296 -8.95 -0.32 26.44
CA PHE A 296 -8.44 -0.01 25.11
C PHE A 296 -8.44 -1.21 24.17
N GLU A 297 -7.98 -2.37 24.63
CA GLU A 297 -7.98 -3.59 23.81
C GLU A 297 -9.41 -4.00 23.42
N GLU A 298 -10.35 -3.94 24.35
CA GLU A 298 -11.78 -4.22 24.08
C GLU A 298 -12.36 -3.22 23.07
N ALA A 299 -12.07 -1.93 23.25
CA ALA A 299 -12.54 -0.88 22.37
C ALA A 299 -11.97 -1.02 20.95
N LEU A 300 -10.67 -1.35 20.83
CA LEU A 300 -9.99 -1.56 19.56
C LEU A 300 -10.54 -2.79 18.80
N GLU A 301 -10.90 -3.85 19.52
CA GLU A 301 -11.57 -5.01 18.93
C GLU A 301 -12.98 -4.69 18.45
N LYS A 302 -13.73 -3.84 19.18
CA LYS A 302 -15.12 -3.47 18.86
C LYS A 302 -15.22 -2.44 17.73
N TYR A 303 -14.43 -1.38 17.80
CA TYR A 303 -14.52 -0.20 16.92
C TYR A 303 -13.36 -0.10 15.92
N GLY A 304 -12.39 -1.00 15.97
CA GLY A 304 -11.23 -0.94 15.08
C GLY A 304 -10.33 0.25 15.45
N LYS A 305 -10.04 1.13 14.50
CA LYS A 305 -9.17 2.31 14.69
C LYS A 305 -9.96 3.63 14.75
N ASP A 306 -11.25 3.56 15.10
CA ASP A 306 -12.05 4.75 15.35
C ASP A 306 -11.76 5.28 16.76
N PHE A 307 -10.72 6.09 16.88
CA PHE A 307 -10.26 6.58 18.18
C PHE A 307 -11.21 7.57 18.84
N THR A 308 -12.08 8.22 18.05
CA THR A 308 -13.14 9.08 18.56
C THR A 308 -14.20 8.28 19.30
N ASP A 309 -14.67 7.17 18.73
CA ASP A 309 -15.64 6.29 19.38
C ASP A 309 -15.02 5.52 20.56
N ILE A 310 -13.75 5.10 20.43
CA ILE A 310 -12.99 4.51 21.55
C ILE A 310 -12.90 5.48 22.73
N GLN A 311 -12.59 6.76 22.48
CA GLN A 311 -12.55 7.77 23.53
C GLN A 311 -13.95 7.94 24.15
N GLN A 312 -14.98 8.16 23.33
CA GLN A 312 -16.31 8.50 23.82
C GLN A 312 -16.92 7.40 24.70
N ASP A 313 -16.80 6.14 24.29
CA ASP A 313 -17.51 5.03 24.92
C ASP A 313 -16.68 4.28 25.98
N PHE A 314 -15.36 4.21 25.82
CA PHE A 314 -14.48 3.40 26.68
C PHE A 314 -13.53 4.23 27.53
N LEU A 315 -13.01 5.34 27.02
CA LEU A 315 -11.97 6.14 27.69
C LEU A 315 -12.27 7.66 27.67
N PRO A 316 -13.45 8.11 28.15
CA PRO A 316 -13.88 9.51 27.99
C PRO A 316 -13.06 10.51 28.81
N TRP A 317 -12.29 10.04 29.80
CA TRP A 317 -11.38 10.85 30.61
C TRP A 317 -9.98 10.99 30.00
N LYS A 318 -9.63 10.22 28.97
CA LYS A 318 -8.38 10.38 28.24
C LYS A 318 -8.55 11.37 27.10
N SER A 319 -7.49 12.10 26.77
CA SER A 319 -7.50 12.95 25.59
C SER A 319 -7.35 12.11 24.33
N LEU A 320 -7.94 12.53 23.21
CA LEU A 320 -7.79 11.82 21.94
C LEU A 320 -6.30 11.67 21.57
N THR A 321 -5.51 12.74 21.72
CA THR A 321 -4.06 12.71 21.44
C THR A 321 -3.31 11.69 22.29
N SER A 322 -3.63 11.57 23.59
CA SER A 322 -3.01 10.53 24.46
C SER A 322 -3.39 9.11 24.03
N ILE A 323 -4.61 8.89 23.54
CA ILE A 323 -5.05 7.58 23.03
C ILE A 323 -4.27 7.22 21.75
N ILE A 324 -4.06 8.20 20.86
CA ILE A 324 -3.25 7.99 19.65
C ILE A 324 -1.81 7.66 20.00
N GLU A 325 -1.19 8.41 20.93
CA GLU A 325 0.17 8.14 21.38
C GLU A 325 0.28 6.74 22.00
N TYR A 326 -0.65 6.39 22.89
CA TYR A 326 -0.74 5.05 23.48
C TYR A 326 -0.86 3.97 22.41
N TYR A 327 -1.73 4.14 21.41
CA TYR A 327 -1.93 3.17 20.33
C TYR A 327 -0.63 2.82 19.61
N TYR A 328 0.15 3.82 19.20
CA TYR A 328 1.38 3.58 18.46
C TYR A 328 2.46 2.91 19.32
N MET A 329 2.54 3.24 20.61
CA MET A 329 3.43 2.53 21.54
C MET A 329 2.95 1.11 21.82
N TRP A 330 1.63 0.90 21.99
CA TRP A 330 1.04 -0.41 22.22
C TRP A 330 1.24 -1.38 21.04
N LYS A 331 1.27 -0.87 19.79
CA LYS A 331 1.59 -1.67 18.59
C LYS A 331 2.97 -2.32 18.63
N THR A 332 3.90 -1.88 19.48
CA THR A 332 5.22 -2.51 19.60
C THR A 332 5.27 -3.57 20.71
N THR A 333 4.17 -3.80 21.44
CA THR A 333 4.12 -4.82 22.49
C THR A 333 4.25 -6.22 21.90
N ASP A 334 4.94 -7.10 22.62
CA ASP A 334 5.10 -8.51 22.21
C ASP A 334 3.74 -9.18 21.97
N ARG A 335 2.74 -8.88 22.81
CA ARG A 335 1.38 -9.39 22.69
C ARG A 335 0.76 -9.05 21.33
N TYR A 336 0.79 -7.78 20.94
CA TYR A 336 0.25 -7.33 19.66
C TYR A 336 1.02 -7.92 18.48
N VAL A 337 2.35 -7.90 18.53
CA VAL A 337 3.21 -8.42 17.46
C VAL A 337 2.96 -9.92 17.26
N GLN A 338 2.82 -10.70 18.34
CA GLN A 338 2.47 -12.12 18.26
C GLN A 338 1.09 -12.33 17.65
N GLN A 339 0.08 -11.56 18.06
CA GLN A 339 -1.27 -11.64 17.49
C GLN A 339 -1.27 -11.34 15.98
N LYS A 340 -0.50 -10.34 15.54
CA LYS A 340 -0.34 -10.02 14.12
C LYS A 340 0.38 -11.12 13.35
N ARG A 341 1.46 -11.70 13.91
CA ARG A 341 2.17 -12.83 13.30
C ARG A 341 1.25 -14.04 13.12
N LEU A 342 0.41 -14.34 14.11
CA LEU A 342 -0.57 -15.43 14.01
C LEU A 342 -1.60 -15.18 12.89
N LYS A 343 -2.17 -13.97 12.82
CA LYS A 343 -3.10 -13.58 11.74
C LYS A 343 -2.43 -13.64 10.36
N ALA A 344 -1.16 -13.23 10.25
CA ALA A 344 -0.40 -13.31 9.00
C ALA A 344 -0.14 -14.76 8.58
N ALA A 345 0.24 -15.63 9.53
CA ALA A 345 0.42 -17.07 9.26
C ALA A 345 -0.89 -17.73 8.81
N GLU A 346 -2.02 -17.36 9.40
CA GLU A 346 -3.35 -17.79 8.96
C GLU A 346 -3.66 -17.31 7.54
N ALA A 347 -3.38 -16.04 7.22
CA ALA A 347 -3.55 -15.52 5.86
C ALA A 347 -2.61 -16.22 4.85
N GLU A 348 -1.40 -16.60 5.26
CA GLU A 348 -0.45 -17.30 4.41
C GLU A 348 -0.87 -18.75 4.14
N SER A 349 -1.64 -19.34 5.05
CA SER A 349 -2.28 -20.65 4.87
C SER A 349 -3.43 -20.65 3.84
N LYS A 350 -3.91 -19.47 3.43
CA LYS A 350 -4.94 -19.35 2.38
C LYS A 350 -4.42 -19.84 1.04
N LEU A 351 -5.33 -20.36 0.22
CA LEU A 351 -5.00 -20.95 -1.07
C LEU A 351 -4.50 -19.86 -2.04
N LYS A 352 -3.22 -19.90 -2.43
CA LYS A 352 -2.64 -18.95 -3.40
C LYS A 352 -2.78 -19.39 -4.86
N GLN A 353 -2.98 -20.68 -5.09
CA GLN A 353 -3.09 -21.27 -6.43
C GLN A 353 -4.00 -22.50 -6.45
N VAL A 354 -4.63 -22.76 -7.60
CA VAL A 354 -5.49 -23.92 -7.84
C VAL A 354 -5.16 -24.56 -9.20
N TYR A 355 -5.20 -25.88 -9.25
CA TYR A 355 -5.13 -26.64 -10.49
C TYR A 355 -6.54 -27.03 -10.93
N ILE A 356 -6.90 -26.74 -12.18
CA ILE A 356 -8.24 -26.97 -12.72
C ILE A 356 -8.12 -27.92 -13.92
N PRO A 357 -8.62 -29.16 -13.82
CA PRO A 357 -8.57 -30.11 -14.94
C PRO A 357 -9.32 -29.60 -16.17
N ASN A 358 -8.91 -30.02 -17.36
CA ASN A 358 -9.63 -29.72 -18.60
C ASN A 358 -10.98 -30.44 -18.63
N TYR A 359 -12.06 -29.69 -18.46
CA TYR A 359 -13.42 -30.19 -18.69
C TYR A 359 -13.79 -30.02 -20.16
N ASN A 360 -13.51 -31.02 -20.98
CA ASN A 360 -14.08 -31.09 -22.34
C ASN A 360 -15.56 -31.48 -22.23
N LYS A 361 -16.45 -30.51 -22.03
CA LYS A 361 -17.84 -30.70 -22.45
C LYS A 361 -17.85 -30.56 -23.98
N PRO A 362 -18.36 -31.54 -24.75
CA PRO A 362 -18.48 -31.39 -26.19
C PRO A 362 -19.34 -30.16 -26.49
N ASN A 363 -18.77 -29.20 -27.21
CA ASN A 363 -19.48 -28.00 -27.63
C ASN A 363 -20.45 -28.41 -28.76
N PRO A 364 -21.78 -28.29 -28.57
CA PRO A 364 -22.75 -28.72 -29.58
C PRO A 364 -22.68 -27.92 -30.89
N ASN A 365 -21.91 -26.83 -30.94
CA ASN A 365 -21.81 -25.93 -32.09
C ASN A 365 -20.44 -25.91 -32.78
N GLN A 366 -19.57 -26.91 -32.60
CA GLN A 366 -18.41 -27.06 -33.48
C GLN A 366 -18.87 -27.51 -34.89
N ILE A 367 -18.89 -26.58 -35.84
CA ILE A 367 -18.93 -26.92 -37.26
C ILE A 367 -17.58 -27.55 -37.60
N SER A 368 -17.56 -28.87 -37.74
CA SER A 368 -16.42 -29.66 -38.20
C SER A 368 -16.02 -29.22 -39.61
N VAL A 369 -14.83 -28.64 -39.74
CA VAL A 369 -14.19 -28.42 -41.04
C VAL A 369 -13.16 -29.53 -41.26
N ASN A 370 -13.52 -30.44 -42.15
CA ASN A 370 -12.68 -31.36 -42.92
C ASN A 370 -11.80 -32.39 -42.19
N ASN A 371 -12.42 -33.57 -42.08
CA ASN A 371 -11.94 -34.88 -42.53
C ASN A 371 -10.66 -34.89 -43.42
N VAL A 372 -9.54 -35.36 -42.87
CA VAL A 372 -8.53 -36.12 -43.64
C VAL A 372 -8.22 -37.39 -42.85
N LYS A 373 -8.54 -38.51 -43.50
CA LYS A 373 -8.39 -39.87 -43.02
C LYS A 373 -6.96 -40.34 -43.29
N ALA A 374 -6.23 -40.72 -42.25
CA ALA A 374 -5.09 -41.64 -42.30
C ALA A 374 -5.09 -42.37 -40.94
N GLY A 375 -5.38 -43.66 -40.86
CA GLY A 375 -4.55 -44.74 -41.36
C GLY A 375 -4.15 -45.56 -40.14
N VAL A 376 -4.86 -46.67 -39.94
CA VAL A 376 -4.72 -47.63 -38.83
C VAL A 376 -3.32 -48.23 -38.80
N VAL A 377 -2.68 -48.28 -37.63
CA VAL A 377 -1.81 -49.41 -37.23
C VAL A 377 -1.81 -49.60 -35.71
N ASN A 378 -2.09 -50.84 -35.32
CA ASN A 378 -2.05 -51.40 -33.97
C ASN A 378 -0.60 -51.68 -33.51
N GLY A 379 -0.35 -51.60 -32.21
CA GLY A 379 0.83 -52.19 -31.57
C GLY A 379 0.79 -52.05 -30.05
N ALA A 380 0.50 -53.14 -29.34
CA ALA A 380 0.48 -53.24 -27.88
C ALA A 380 1.89 -53.46 -27.30
N GLY A 381 2.15 -52.94 -26.10
CA GLY A 381 3.32 -53.29 -25.27
C GLY A 381 3.60 -52.29 -24.14
N ALA A 382 3.32 -52.67 -22.89
CA ALA A 382 3.78 -52.03 -21.65
C ALA A 382 5.07 -52.74 -21.13
N PRO A 383 5.64 -52.40 -19.96
CA PRO A 383 6.02 -51.10 -19.38
C PRO A 383 7.54 -51.05 -19.01
N GLY A 384 8.13 -49.87 -18.77
CA GLY A 384 9.46 -49.84 -18.14
C GLY A 384 10.18 -48.48 -18.05
N GLN A 385 10.41 -48.05 -16.80
CA GLN A 385 11.56 -47.31 -16.25
C GLN A 385 11.97 -45.93 -16.81
N SER A 386 11.79 -44.92 -15.95
CA SER A 386 12.63 -43.71 -15.84
C SER A 386 14.09 -44.07 -15.54
N PRO A 387 15.07 -43.25 -15.98
CA PRO A 387 15.61 -42.27 -15.04
C PRO A 387 16.12 -40.95 -15.67
N GLY A 388 16.13 -39.89 -14.85
CA GLY A 388 17.30 -39.01 -14.76
C GLY A 388 17.31 -37.67 -15.50
N ALA A 389 17.19 -36.60 -14.68
CA ALA A 389 17.98 -35.37 -14.71
C ALA A 389 17.87 -34.37 -15.88
N GLY A 390 17.33 -33.19 -15.55
CA GLY A 390 17.45 -31.95 -16.32
C GLY A 390 16.93 -30.74 -15.53
N ARG A 391 17.67 -30.30 -14.50
CA ARG A 391 17.65 -28.91 -13.99
C ARG A 391 18.48 -28.05 -14.97
N ALA A 392 18.33 -26.74 -15.22
CA ALA A 392 17.50 -25.65 -14.72
C ALA A 392 17.44 -24.55 -15.82
N CYS A 393 16.55 -23.57 -15.68
CA CYS A 393 16.87 -22.16 -16.02
C CYS A 393 16.00 -21.23 -15.16
N GLU A 394 16.64 -20.66 -14.14
CA GLU A 394 16.20 -19.46 -13.42
C GLU A 394 16.62 -18.25 -14.25
N SER A 395 15.66 -17.41 -14.66
CA SER A 395 15.78 -15.95 -14.78
C SER A 395 14.62 -15.40 -15.61
N CYS A 396 13.65 -14.81 -14.93
CA CYS A 396 12.79 -13.73 -15.41
C CYS A 396 12.05 -13.17 -14.17
N TYR A 397 12.77 -12.32 -13.43
CA TYR A 397 12.24 -11.49 -12.36
C TYR A 397 11.67 -10.20 -12.96
N MET A 398 10.39 -9.91 -12.70
CA MET A 398 9.74 -8.59 -12.57
C MET A 398 8.32 -8.92 -12.05
N SER A 399 7.66 -8.27 -11.08
CA SER A 399 7.96 -7.19 -10.12
C SER A 399 6.69 -7.06 -9.26
N PRO A 400 6.70 -7.28 -7.93
CA PRO A 400 5.55 -6.97 -7.08
C PRO A 400 5.78 -5.63 -6.36
N LEU A 401 5.76 -4.52 -7.09
CA LEU A 401 6.06 -3.19 -6.52
C LEU A 401 4.83 -2.45 -5.95
N ARG A 402 3.71 -3.16 -5.71
CA ARG A 402 2.52 -2.54 -5.08
C ARG A 402 2.05 -3.22 -3.80
N LEU A 403 2.44 -4.47 -3.54
CA LEU A 403 2.17 -5.14 -2.26
C LEU A 403 3.36 -5.05 -1.29
N LEU A 404 4.55 -4.77 -1.82
CA LEU A 404 5.74 -4.55 -1.00
C LEU A 404 5.74 -3.15 -0.38
N LEU A 405 5.06 -2.14 -0.95
CA LEU A 405 5.06 -0.79 -0.37
C LEU A 405 4.18 -0.69 0.89
N ASP A 406 3.01 -1.32 0.92
CA ASP A 406 2.14 -1.32 2.12
C ASP A 406 2.72 -2.19 3.26
N ILE A 407 3.52 -3.20 2.92
CA ILE A 407 4.21 -4.05 3.91
C ILE A 407 5.56 -3.44 4.30
N LEU A 408 6.28 -2.78 3.38
CA LEU A 408 7.54 -2.12 3.70
C LEU A 408 7.34 -0.79 4.43
N GLU A 409 6.24 -0.05 4.27
CA GLU A 409 6.01 1.11 5.15
C GLU A 409 5.82 0.71 6.62
N GLU A 410 5.17 -0.44 6.90
CA GLU A 410 5.02 -0.93 8.28
C GLU A 410 6.25 -1.74 8.78
N ILE A 411 7.00 -2.43 7.91
CA ILE A 411 8.22 -3.18 8.29
C ILE A 411 9.46 -2.27 8.37
N TRP A 412 9.58 -1.23 7.54
CA TRP A 412 10.72 -0.30 7.58
C TRP A 412 10.75 0.52 8.88
N TRP A 413 9.59 0.78 9.49
CA TRP A 413 9.49 1.30 10.86
C TRP A 413 9.95 0.28 11.92
N LEU A 414 9.67 -1.01 11.73
CA LEU A 414 10.02 -2.07 12.69
C LEU A 414 11.50 -2.47 12.67
N GLU A 415 12.19 -2.40 11.52
CA GLU A 415 13.63 -2.67 11.43
C GLU A 415 14.50 -1.49 11.89
N ASN A 416 13.99 -0.25 11.84
CA ASN A 416 14.72 0.95 12.26
C ASN A 416 14.47 1.36 13.73
N ALA A 417 13.58 0.68 14.45
CA ALA A 417 13.38 0.86 15.90
C ALA A 417 14.49 0.26 16.78
N ASN A 418 15.63 -0.12 16.18
CA ASN A 418 16.81 -0.58 16.90
C ASN A 418 17.84 0.57 17.01
N PRO A 419 18.11 1.14 18.20
CA PRO A 419 18.94 2.35 18.36
C PRO A 419 20.43 2.18 18.05
N VAL A 420 20.87 1.02 17.56
CA VAL A 420 22.31 0.69 17.43
C VAL A 420 22.90 1.00 16.03
N ARG A 421 22.10 1.29 15.00
CA ARG A 421 22.61 1.37 13.61
C ARG A 421 22.91 2.75 13.03
N TRP A 422 22.66 3.84 13.76
CA TRP A 422 22.96 5.20 13.28
C TRP A 422 24.46 5.57 13.28
N ARG A 423 25.37 4.68 13.75
CA ARG A 423 26.81 4.97 13.86
C ARG A 423 27.65 4.71 12.60
N GLU A 424 27.13 4.09 11.54
CA GLU A 424 27.97 3.66 10.39
C GLU A 424 27.81 4.46 9.09
N ALA A 425 26.94 5.47 9.04
CA ALA A 425 26.69 6.22 7.79
C ALA A 425 27.51 7.53 7.62
N ARG A 426 28.42 7.88 8.54
CA ARG A 426 29.26 9.09 8.44
C ARG A 426 30.76 8.79 8.43
N THR A 427 31.24 8.08 7.42
CA THR A 427 32.67 8.13 7.04
C THR A 427 32.84 7.86 5.55
N LYS A 428 32.51 8.84 4.70
CA LYS A 428 33.24 9.04 3.43
C LYS A 428 33.43 10.54 3.20
N PRO A 429 34.68 11.02 3.07
CA PRO A 429 34.95 12.41 2.72
C PRO A 429 34.66 12.64 1.23
N GLN A 430 34.20 13.85 0.89
CA GLN A 430 34.36 14.42 -0.45
C GLN A 430 35.80 14.84 -0.66
#